data_AF-A0A3S1BKN6-F1
#
_entry.id   AF-A0A3S1BKN6-F1
#
_cell.length_a   1.000
_cell.length_b   1.000
_cell.length_c   1.000
_cell.angle_alpha   90.00
_cell.angle_beta   90.00
_cell.angle_gamma   90.00
#
_symmetry.space_group_name_H-M   'P 1'
#
loop_
_entity.id
_entity.type
_entity.pdbx_description
1 polymer ?
#
loop_
_entity_poly.entity_id
_entity_poly.type
_entity_poly.pdbx_seq_one_letter_code
_entity_poly.pdbx_strand_id
1 'polypeptide(L)'
;MAPKVAVVTGANKGIGFQIVRDLCKRFEGDVILTSRDDSRGKTAVETLKKEGLDPKYHQLDINDHSSVVRLRDFLQSTYGGLDVLVNNAGILYESELFSQICSETLEIVPPFGEVAKNTCQVNFFANLDVCEVLFPILRPHSRVCNMSSGAGKKALGETSKAWTDRLLSADIDIEELKDIVHTYSGTR
;
A
#
# COMPACT_ATOMS: atom_id res chain seq x y z
N MET A 1 -7.59 -14.37 24.73
CA MET A 1 -6.84 -14.25 23.46
C MET A 1 -6.73 -12.78 23.13
N ALA A 2 -5.60 -12.30 22.62
CA ALA A 2 -5.49 -10.93 22.14
C ALA A 2 -6.51 -10.68 21.01
N PRO A 3 -7.10 -9.48 20.88
CA PRO A 3 -8.04 -9.18 19.80
C PRO A 3 -7.39 -9.42 18.43
N LYS A 4 -8.21 -9.71 17.43
CA LYS A 4 -7.75 -9.72 16.03
C LYS A 4 -7.49 -8.29 15.58
N VAL A 5 -6.56 -8.11 14.64
CA VAL A 5 -6.19 -6.80 14.12
C VAL A 5 -6.08 -6.80 12.59
N ALA A 6 -6.69 -5.78 11.99
CA ALA A 6 -6.58 -5.46 10.57
C ALA A 6 -5.83 -4.15 10.38
N VAL A 7 -4.91 -4.08 9.41
CA VAL A 7 -4.13 -2.89 9.08
C VAL A 7 -4.38 -2.50 7.63
N VAL A 8 -4.64 -1.23 7.39
CA VAL A 8 -4.79 -0.67 6.03
C VAL A 8 -3.76 0.44 5.83
N THR A 9 -2.88 0.29 4.84
CA THR A 9 -1.85 1.29 4.54
C THR A 9 -2.40 2.45 3.70
N GLY A 10 -1.95 3.69 3.98
CA GLY A 10 -2.33 4.86 3.19
C GLY A 10 -3.84 5.17 3.22
N ALA A 11 -4.47 5.00 4.38
CA ALA A 11 -5.91 4.95 4.55
C ALA A 11 -6.57 6.25 5.03
N ASN A 12 -5.86 7.38 5.03
CA ASN A 12 -6.43 8.67 5.43
C ASN A 12 -7.36 9.31 4.37
N LYS A 13 -7.48 8.73 3.18
CA LYS A 13 -8.38 9.17 2.10
C LYS A 13 -8.65 8.04 1.10
N GLY A 14 -9.54 8.28 0.13
CA GLY A 14 -9.74 7.43 -1.04
C GLY A 14 -10.19 6.00 -0.69
N ILE A 15 -9.68 5.03 -1.45
CA ILE A 15 -10.05 3.61 -1.32
C ILE A 15 -9.70 3.07 0.07
N GLY A 16 -8.48 3.32 0.57
CA GLY A 16 -8.06 2.86 1.90
C GLY A 16 -8.97 3.34 3.03
N PHE A 17 -9.45 4.59 2.97
CA PHE A 17 -10.41 5.12 3.95
C PHE A 17 -11.73 4.33 3.94
N GLN A 18 -12.24 4.02 2.74
CA GLN A 18 -13.47 3.22 2.60
C GLN A 18 -13.28 1.78 3.07
N ILE A 19 -12.10 1.20 2.82
CA ILE A 19 -11.76 -0.14 3.33
C ILE A 19 -11.75 -0.13 4.86
N VAL A 20 -11.13 0.86 5.51
CA VAL A 20 -11.17 0.99 6.98
C VAL A 20 -12.62 1.10 7.46
N ARG A 21 -13.43 1.96 6.83
CA ARG A 21 -14.84 2.15 7.17
C ARG A 21 -15.62 0.83 7.14
N ASP A 22 -15.43 0.03 6.08
CA ASP A 22 -16.15 -1.23 5.92
C ASP A 22 -15.59 -2.34 6.82
N LEU A 23 -14.29 -2.35 7.08
CA LEU A 23 -13.68 -3.24 8.07
C LEU A 23 -14.23 -2.94 9.46
N CYS A 24 -14.34 -1.68 9.89
CA CYS A 24 -14.92 -1.34 11.19
C CYS A 24 -16.37 -1.84 11.36
N LYS A 25 -17.11 -2.03 10.27
CA LYS A 25 -18.49 -2.54 10.29
C LYS A 25 -18.60 -4.06 10.31
N ARG A 26 -17.56 -4.77 9.84
CA ARG A 26 -17.65 -6.19 9.47
C ARG A 26 -16.58 -7.08 10.08
N PHE A 27 -15.45 -6.51 10.46
CA PHE A 27 -14.32 -7.24 11.02
C PHE A 27 -14.48 -7.33 12.54
N GLU A 28 -14.46 -8.55 13.06
CA GLU A 28 -14.48 -8.81 14.50
C GLU A 28 -13.07 -8.62 15.08
N GLY A 29 -12.69 -7.37 15.33
CA GLY A 29 -11.40 -7.00 15.89
C GLY A 29 -11.10 -5.51 15.74
N ASP A 30 -9.87 -5.14 16.07
CA ASP A 30 -9.39 -3.78 15.94
C ASP A 30 -8.98 -3.49 14.49
N VAL A 31 -9.29 -2.29 14.00
CA VAL A 31 -8.89 -1.81 12.68
C VAL A 31 -7.93 -0.64 12.85
N ILE A 32 -6.72 -0.78 12.31
CA ILE A 32 -5.68 0.24 12.32
C ILE A 32 -5.70 0.99 10.98
N LEU A 33 -6.11 2.25 11.03
CA LEU A 33 -5.93 3.21 9.95
C LEU A 33 -4.49 3.73 10.04
N THR A 34 -3.74 3.65 8.93
CA THR A 34 -2.41 4.24 8.86
C THR A 34 -2.29 5.31 7.78
N SER A 35 -1.37 6.24 8.00
CA SER A 35 -1.00 7.27 7.03
C SER A 35 0.39 7.81 7.32
N ARG A 36 1.05 8.33 6.29
CA ARG A 36 2.34 9.00 6.44
C ARG A 36 2.22 10.26 7.30
N ASP A 37 1.20 11.06 7.01
CA ASP A 37 0.93 12.31 7.72
C ASP A 37 0.03 12.04 8.94
N ASP A 38 0.54 12.36 10.12
CA ASP A 38 -0.12 12.14 11.42
C ASP A 38 -1.42 12.95 11.56
N SER A 39 -1.41 14.22 11.15
CA SER A 39 -2.56 15.12 11.24
C SER A 39 -3.72 14.65 10.37
N ARG A 40 -3.43 14.29 9.12
CA ARG A 40 -4.43 13.76 8.18
C ARG A 40 -4.98 12.42 8.62
N GLY A 41 -4.13 11.56 9.18
CA GLY A 41 -4.53 10.27 9.74
C GLY A 41 -5.50 10.41 10.90
N LYS A 42 -5.16 11.26 11.88
CA LYS A 42 -6.03 11.56 13.02
C LYS A 42 -7.35 12.18 12.58
N THR A 43 -7.32 13.10 11.63
CA THR A 43 -8.55 13.69 11.07
C THR A 43 -9.45 12.63 10.42
N ALA A 44 -8.87 11.68 9.68
CA ALA A 44 -9.63 10.58 9.09
C ALA A 44 -10.29 9.69 10.16
N VAL A 45 -9.58 9.37 11.25
CA VAL A 45 -10.15 8.64 12.39
C VAL A 45 -11.31 9.40 13.02
N GLU A 46 -11.16 10.70 13.28
CA GLU A 46 -12.24 11.51 13.87
C GLU A 46 -13.47 11.61 12.95
N THR A 47 -13.29 11.61 11.63
CA THR A 47 -14.41 11.51 10.68
C THR A 47 -15.16 10.18 10.84
N LEU A 48 -14.44 9.06 10.93
CA LEU A 48 -15.06 7.74 11.11
C LEU A 48 -15.74 7.58 12.48
N LYS A 49 -15.21 8.22 13.53
CA LYS A 49 -15.85 8.29 14.85
C LYS A 49 -17.19 9.00 14.84
N LYS A 50 -17.35 10.05 14.04
CA LYS A 50 -18.66 10.71 13.85
C LYS A 50 -19.69 9.80 13.17
N GLU A 51 -19.24 8.76 12.46
CA GLU A 51 -20.10 7.73 11.89
C GLU A 51 -20.41 6.59 12.88
N GLY A 52 -19.94 6.66 14.13
CA GLY A 52 -20.11 5.61 15.13
C GLY A 52 -19.13 4.43 15.00
N LEU A 53 -18.05 4.60 14.24
CA LEU A 53 -16.98 3.60 14.07
C LEU A 53 -15.77 3.98 14.93
N ASP A 54 -14.95 3.01 15.33
CA ASP A 54 -13.79 3.29 16.19
C ASP A 54 -12.48 2.67 15.66
N PRO A 55 -11.97 3.13 14.50
CA PRO A 55 -10.64 2.72 14.06
C PRO A 55 -9.57 3.33 14.97
N LYS A 56 -8.53 2.56 15.23
CA LYS A 56 -7.30 3.05 15.89
C LYS A 56 -6.37 3.67 14.84
N TYR A 57 -5.50 4.56 15.28
CA TYR A 57 -4.50 5.20 14.42
C TYR A 57 -3.09 4.71 14.73
N HIS A 58 -2.29 4.49 13.70
CA HIS A 58 -0.84 4.38 13.81
C HIS A 58 -0.18 5.05 12.60
N GLN A 59 0.85 5.88 12.83
CA GLN A 59 1.59 6.50 11.74
C GLN A 59 2.35 5.44 10.94
N LEU A 60 2.32 5.54 9.61
CA LEU A 60 3.10 4.67 8.71
C LEU A 60 3.48 5.44 7.44
N ASP A 61 4.79 5.64 7.24
CA ASP A 61 5.34 5.94 5.93
C ASP A 61 5.99 4.68 5.38
N ILE A 62 5.43 4.12 4.32
CA ILE A 62 5.97 2.88 3.74
C ILE A 62 7.35 3.09 3.08
N ASN A 63 7.75 4.33 2.81
CA ASN A 63 9.10 4.63 2.29
C ASN A 63 10.17 4.76 3.40
N ASP A 64 9.75 4.76 4.67
CA ASP A 64 10.65 4.79 5.82
C ASP A 64 10.64 3.41 6.48
N HIS A 65 11.68 2.61 6.22
CA HIS A 65 11.83 1.29 6.83
C HIS A 65 11.70 1.32 8.36
N SER A 66 12.19 2.39 9.02
CA SER A 66 12.05 2.52 10.47
C SER A 66 10.60 2.73 10.91
N SER A 67 9.77 3.38 10.08
CA SER A 67 8.32 3.51 10.30
C SER A 67 7.61 2.16 10.20
N VAL A 68 7.98 1.35 9.22
CA VAL A 68 7.45 -0.01 9.05
C VAL A 68 7.84 -0.90 10.25
N VAL A 69 9.09 -0.83 10.70
CA VAL A 69 9.58 -1.55 11.89
C VAL A 69 8.84 -1.12 13.15
N ARG A 70 8.61 0.19 13.36
CA ARG A 70 7.81 0.68 14.50
C ARG A 70 6.40 0.11 14.50
N LEU A 71 5.75 0.03 13.33
CA LEU A 71 4.44 -0.59 13.20
C LEU A 71 4.49 -2.09 13.54
N ARG A 72 5.47 -2.83 13.04
CA ARG A 72 5.66 -4.26 13.37
C ARG A 72 5.76 -4.46 14.88
N ASP A 73 6.61 -3.69 15.55
CA ASP A 73 6.87 -3.84 16.97
C ASP A 73 5.64 -3.47 17.81
N PHE A 74 4.91 -2.43 17.39
CA PHE A 74 3.60 -2.09 17.97
C PHE A 74 2.59 -3.25 17.83
N LEU A 75 2.47 -3.83 16.63
CA LEU A 75 1.54 -4.94 16.38
C LEU A 75 1.92 -6.19 17.18
N GLN A 76 3.19 -6.54 17.20
CA GLN A 76 3.69 -7.70 17.95
C GLN A 76 3.50 -7.53 19.45
N SER A 77 3.78 -6.34 20.01
CA SER A 77 3.63 -6.08 21.45
C SER A 77 2.18 -5.97 21.89
N THR A 78 1.31 -5.36 21.08
CA THR A 78 -0.09 -5.08 21.44
C THR A 78 -1.02 -6.25 21.14
N TYR A 79 -0.80 -6.92 20.00
CA TYR A 79 -1.70 -7.95 19.48
C TYR A 79 -1.04 -9.33 19.42
N GLY A 80 0.28 -9.44 19.53
CA GLY A 80 0.99 -10.71 19.36
C GLY A 80 1.01 -11.23 17.91
N GLY A 81 0.62 -10.41 16.94
CA GLY A 81 0.61 -10.75 15.51
C GLY A 81 -0.38 -9.91 14.69
N LEU A 82 -0.57 -10.27 13.43
CA LEU A 82 -1.41 -9.55 12.45
C LEU A 82 -2.36 -10.50 11.71
N ASP A 83 -3.65 -10.19 11.64
CA ASP A 83 -4.68 -11.05 11.02
C ASP A 83 -5.06 -10.61 9.60
N VAL A 84 -5.11 -9.31 9.33
CA VAL A 84 -5.41 -8.76 7.99
C VAL A 84 -4.46 -7.63 7.65
N LEU A 85 -3.79 -7.72 6.50
CA LEU A 85 -2.99 -6.64 5.92
C LEU A 85 -3.58 -6.22 4.58
N VAL A 86 -3.87 -4.93 4.44
CA VAL A 86 -4.25 -4.34 3.16
C VAL A 86 -3.19 -3.32 2.76
N ASN A 87 -2.32 -3.72 1.82
CA ASN A 87 -1.33 -2.83 1.20
C ASN A 87 -2.03 -1.98 0.15
N ASN A 88 -2.57 -0.83 0.59
CA ASN A 88 -3.31 0.13 -0.24
C ASN A 88 -2.49 1.38 -0.60
N ALA A 89 -1.47 1.71 0.20
CA ALA A 89 -0.62 2.87 -0.07
C ALA A 89 0.02 2.79 -1.47
N GLY A 90 -0.13 3.88 -2.22
CA GLY A 90 0.41 4.02 -3.56
C GLY A 90 0.28 5.46 -4.04
N ILE A 91 1.07 5.80 -5.05
CA ILE A 91 1.01 7.09 -5.74
C ILE A 91 0.71 6.89 -7.22
N LEU A 92 0.12 7.91 -7.80
CA LEU A 92 -0.07 8.09 -9.23
C LEU A 92 0.20 9.56 -9.52
N TYR A 93 1.08 9.83 -10.48
CA TYR A 93 1.21 11.16 -11.05
C TYR A 93 0.11 11.34 -12.07
N GLU A 94 -0.63 12.45 -11.99
CA GLU A 94 -1.56 12.82 -13.04
C GLU A 94 -0.74 13.10 -14.31
N SER A 95 -1.11 12.44 -15.41
CA SER A 95 -0.64 12.81 -16.75
C SER A 95 -1.79 13.48 -17.50
N GLU A 96 -1.51 14.13 -18.63
CA GLU A 96 -2.54 14.71 -19.51
C GLU A 96 -3.67 13.71 -19.88
N LEU A 97 -3.39 12.40 -19.81
CA LEU A 97 -4.36 11.33 -20.05
C LEU A 97 -5.37 11.15 -18.90
N PHE A 98 -5.01 11.53 -17.66
CA PHE A 98 -5.86 11.45 -16.46
C PHE A 98 -6.41 12.81 -16.01
N SER A 99 -5.85 13.93 -16.46
CA SER A 99 -6.37 15.27 -16.15
C SER A 99 -7.82 15.46 -16.63
N GLN A 100 -8.24 14.75 -17.69
CA GLN A 100 -9.63 14.76 -18.17
C GLN A 100 -10.63 14.08 -17.21
N ILE A 101 -10.15 13.35 -16.19
CA ILE A 101 -10.99 12.54 -15.29
C ILE A 101 -10.99 13.08 -13.85
N CYS A 102 -9.93 13.79 -13.39
CA CYS A 102 -9.73 13.99 -11.95
C CYS A 102 -9.36 15.39 -11.41
N SER A 103 -8.91 16.40 -12.19
CA SER A 103 -8.69 17.74 -11.59
C SER A 103 -8.55 18.90 -12.60
N GLU A 104 -8.86 20.13 -12.17
CA GLU A 104 -8.75 21.40 -12.93
C GLU A 104 -7.35 22.05 -12.87
N THR A 105 -6.38 21.43 -12.18
CA THR A 105 -5.05 22.03 -11.98
C THR A 105 -3.98 21.23 -12.70
N LEU A 106 -3.43 21.83 -13.77
CA LEU A 106 -2.23 21.36 -14.47
C LEU A 106 -1.01 21.49 -13.56
N GLU A 107 -0.72 20.47 -12.76
CA GLU A 107 0.60 20.34 -12.15
C GLU A 107 1.63 20.04 -13.24
N ILE A 108 2.81 20.68 -13.15
CA ILE A 108 3.95 20.35 -13.98
C ILE A 108 4.35 18.91 -13.64
N VAL A 109 4.08 17.98 -14.55
CA VAL A 109 4.47 16.59 -14.40
C VAL A 109 6.00 16.51 -14.45
N PRO A 110 6.67 15.90 -13.47
CA PRO A 110 8.12 15.70 -13.50
C PRO A 110 8.55 14.91 -14.74
N PRO A 111 9.84 14.95 -15.13
CA PRO A 111 10.35 14.11 -16.20
C PRO A 111 10.02 12.63 -15.97
N PHE A 112 9.75 11.89 -17.06
CA PHE A 112 9.31 10.50 -16.98
C PHE A 112 10.21 9.62 -16.10
N GLY A 113 11.53 9.78 -16.17
CA GLY A 113 12.45 9.01 -15.33
C GLY A 113 12.25 9.23 -13.83
N GLU A 114 11.90 10.46 -13.41
CA GLU A 114 11.59 10.76 -12.01
C GLU A 114 10.24 10.18 -11.60
N VAL A 115 9.23 10.28 -12.47
CA VAL A 115 7.92 9.65 -12.26
C VAL A 115 8.07 8.14 -12.10
N ALA A 116 8.78 7.48 -13.02
CA ALA A 116 9.04 6.04 -13.00
C ALA A 116 9.77 5.64 -11.71
N LYS A 117 10.85 6.36 -11.36
CA LYS A 117 11.61 6.13 -10.13
C LYS A 117 10.73 6.22 -8.88
N ASN A 118 10.00 7.32 -8.72
CA ASN A 118 9.17 7.56 -7.53
C ASN A 118 7.99 6.58 -7.46
N THR A 119 7.33 6.31 -8.59
CA THR A 119 6.22 5.34 -8.65
C THR A 119 6.70 3.93 -8.32
N CYS A 120 7.82 3.46 -8.87
CA CYS A 120 8.37 2.15 -8.54
C CYS A 120 8.84 2.08 -7.08
N GLN A 121 9.44 3.15 -6.56
CA GLN A 121 9.85 3.22 -5.16
C GLN A 121 8.67 3.00 -4.21
N VAL A 122 7.56 3.72 -4.41
CA VAL A 122 6.40 3.64 -3.51
C VAL A 122 5.56 2.39 -3.79
N ASN A 123 5.16 2.17 -5.04
CA ASN A 123 4.13 1.19 -5.36
C ASN A 123 4.68 -0.24 -5.35
N PHE A 124 5.99 -0.43 -5.57
CA PHE A 124 6.64 -1.73 -5.56
C PHE A 124 7.57 -1.91 -4.35
N PHE A 125 8.69 -1.18 -4.28
CA PHE A 125 9.74 -1.45 -3.28
C PHE A 125 9.29 -1.20 -1.84
N ALA A 126 8.64 -0.06 -1.58
CA ALA A 126 8.12 0.27 -0.24
C ALA A 126 7.01 -0.70 0.20
N ASN A 127 6.11 -1.10 -0.71
CA ASN A 127 5.11 -2.13 -0.41
C ASN A 127 5.74 -3.50 -0.16
N LEU A 128 6.82 -3.83 -0.86
CA LEU A 128 7.58 -5.06 -0.62
C LEU A 128 8.27 -5.04 0.75
N ASP A 129 8.90 -3.93 1.14
CA ASP A 129 9.49 -3.75 2.48
C ASP A 129 8.43 -3.95 3.58
N VAL A 130 7.22 -3.40 3.41
CA VAL A 130 6.09 -3.68 4.31
C VAL A 130 5.79 -5.17 4.42
N CYS A 131 5.82 -5.90 3.31
CA CYS A 131 5.63 -7.35 3.32
C CYS A 131 6.77 -8.06 4.06
N GLU A 132 8.02 -7.77 3.70
CA GLU A 132 9.21 -8.39 4.31
C GLU A 132 9.25 -8.17 5.83
N VAL A 133 8.86 -6.98 6.31
CA VAL A 133 8.86 -6.63 7.72
C VAL A 133 7.65 -7.18 8.49
N LEU A 134 6.45 -7.22 7.89
CA LEU A 134 5.22 -7.63 8.58
C LEU A 134 4.88 -9.12 8.41
N PHE A 135 5.38 -9.80 7.38
CA PHE A 135 5.09 -11.23 7.16
C PHE A 135 5.53 -12.14 8.31
N PRO A 136 6.68 -11.91 8.99
CA PRO A 136 7.09 -12.71 10.13
C PRO A 136 6.11 -12.72 11.31
N ILE A 137 5.22 -11.72 11.41
CA ILE A 137 4.23 -11.60 12.49
C ILE A 137 2.81 -11.98 12.07
N LEU A 138 2.61 -12.48 10.84
CA LEU A 138 1.31 -12.96 10.39
C LEU A 138 0.90 -14.21 11.18
N ARG A 139 -0.37 -14.25 11.58
CA ARG A 139 -0.96 -15.45 12.17
C ARG A 139 -1.27 -16.49 11.07
N PRO A 140 -1.42 -17.79 11.42
CA PRO A 140 -1.64 -18.83 10.41
C PRO A 140 -2.87 -18.65 9.52
N HIS A 141 -3.89 -17.92 9.99
CA HIS A 141 -5.14 -17.69 9.27
C HIS A 141 -5.19 -16.35 8.53
N SER A 142 -4.08 -15.61 8.52
CA SER A 142 -4.07 -14.24 8.04
C SER A 142 -4.41 -14.11 6.56
N ARG A 143 -4.85 -12.92 6.17
CA ARG A 143 -5.13 -12.55 4.79
C ARG A 143 -4.36 -11.28 4.44
N VAL A 144 -3.69 -11.31 3.30
CA VAL A 144 -2.96 -10.16 2.75
C VAL A 144 -3.62 -9.77 1.42
N CYS A 145 -3.92 -8.48 1.25
CA CYS A 145 -4.47 -7.92 0.02
C CYS A 145 -3.54 -6.82 -0.47
N ASN A 146 -2.94 -7.02 -1.65
CA ASN A 146 -2.13 -6.01 -2.31
C ASN A 146 -2.98 -5.27 -3.34
N MET A 147 -3.27 -4.00 -3.08
CA MET A 147 -4.02 -3.17 -4.02
C MET A 147 -3.16 -2.86 -5.23
N SER A 148 -3.57 -3.39 -6.37
CA SER A 148 -2.96 -3.11 -7.67
C SER A 148 -3.91 -2.23 -8.51
N SER A 149 -3.82 -2.33 -9.83
CA SER A 149 -4.67 -1.58 -10.76
C SER A 149 -4.96 -2.40 -12.01
N GLY A 150 -6.13 -2.16 -12.62
CA GLY A 150 -6.44 -2.66 -13.96
C GLY A 150 -5.43 -2.18 -15.02
N ALA A 151 -4.76 -1.05 -14.77
CA ALA A 151 -3.66 -0.57 -15.60
C ALA A 151 -2.48 -1.55 -15.64
N GLY A 152 -2.23 -2.34 -14.58
CA GLY A 152 -1.19 -3.38 -14.59
C GLY A 152 -1.48 -4.48 -15.61
N LYS A 153 -2.75 -4.91 -15.69
CA LYS A 153 -3.19 -5.86 -16.73
C LYS A 153 -3.08 -5.27 -18.13
N LYS A 154 -3.46 -4.00 -18.31
CA LYS A 154 -3.32 -3.30 -19.60
C LYS A 154 -1.85 -3.21 -20.01
N ALA A 155 -0.97 -2.80 -19.09
CA ALA A 155 0.46 -2.68 -19.33
C ALA A 155 1.08 -4.01 -19.77
N LEU A 156 0.71 -5.14 -19.17
CA LEU A 156 1.16 -6.48 -19.60
C LEU A 156 0.86 -6.79 -21.07
N GLY A 157 -0.24 -6.26 -21.62
CA GLY A 157 -0.58 -6.39 -23.04
C GLY A 157 0.16 -5.42 -23.97
N GLU A 158 0.75 -4.37 -23.42
CA GLU A 158 1.51 -3.35 -24.15
C GLU A 158 3.03 -3.62 -24.10
N THR A 159 3.51 -4.47 -23.18
CA THR A 159 4.92 -4.89 -23.16
C THR A 159 5.25 -5.89 -24.25
N SER A 160 6.55 -6.05 -24.56
CA SER A 160 6.99 -7.08 -25.51
C SER A 160 6.61 -8.49 -25.02
N LYS A 161 6.37 -9.43 -25.95
CA LYS A 161 6.05 -10.81 -25.60
C LYS A 161 7.07 -11.45 -24.64
N ALA A 162 8.35 -11.18 -24.81
CA ALA A 162 9.40 -11.71 -23.93
C ALA A 162 9.23 -11.24 -22.47
N TRP A 163 8.93 -9.95 -22.26
CA TRP A 163 8.66 -9.39 -20.94
C TRP A 163 7.35 -9.92 -20.36
N THR A 164 6.28 -9.99 -21.16
CA THR A 164 5.00 -10.56 -20.71
C THR A 164 5.16 -12.02 -20.28
N ASP A 165 5.84 -12.85 -21.09
CA ASP A 165 6.09 -14.25 -20.77
C ASP A 165 6.91 -14.38 -19.47
N ARG A 166 7.92 -13.53 -19.27
CA ARG A 166 8.75 -13.58 -18.05
C ARG A 166 7.99 -13.11 -16.81
N LEU A 167 7.24 -12.01 -16.89
CA LEU A 167 6.46 -11.51 -15.74
C LEU A 167 5.33 -12.47 -15.32
N LEU A 168 4.90 -13.36 -16.22
CA LEU A 168 3.84 -14.35 -15.96
C LEU A 168 4.36 -15.76 -15.68
N SER A 169 5.67 -15.99 -15.75
CA SER A 169 6.24 -17.31 -15.53
C SER A 169 6.12 -17.73 -14.07
N ALA A 170 5.81 -19.00 -13.83
CA ALA A 170 5.60 -19.52 -12.48
C ALA A 170 6.87 -19.61 -11.61
N ASP A 171 8.05 -19.51 -12.23
CA ASP A 171 9.37 -19.63 -11.60
C ASP A 171 10.05 -18.27 -11.39
N ILE A 172 9.38 -17.15 -11.67
CA ILE A 172 9.92 -15.83 -11.34
C ILE A 172 9.96 -15.66 -9.81
N ASP A 173 11.11 -15.24 -9.31
CA ASP A 173 11.28 -14.95 -7.89
C ASP A 173 11.32 -13.44 -7.61
N ILE A 174 11.38 -13.11 -6.32
CA ILE A 174 11.31 -11.71 -5.89
C ILE A 174 12.58 -10.92 -6.23
N GLU A 175 13.74 -11.56 -6.27
CA GLU A 175 15.01 -10.89 -6.58
C GLU A 175 15.07 -10.54 -8.06
N GLU A 176 14.62 -11.44 -8.93
CA GLU A 176 14.49 -11.12 -10.34
C GLU A 176 13.43 -10.04 -10.59
N LEU A 177 12.30 -10.07 -9.89
CA LEU A 177 11.31 -8.99 -9.98
C LEU A 177 11.91 -7.64 -9.56
N LYS A 178 12.72 -7.61 -8.48
CA LYS A 178 13.45 -6.40 -8.07
C LYS A 178 14.36 -5.92 -9.20
N ASP A 179 15.15 -6.80 -9.82
CA ASP A 179 16.06 -6.46 -10.92
C ASP A 179 15.34 -5.90 -12.16
N ILE A 180 14.19 -6.49 -12.52
CA ILE A 180 13.35 -6.01 -13.61
C ILE A 180 12.84 -4.59 -13.31
N VAL A 181 12.32 -4.36 -12.10
CA VAL A 181 11.79 -3.06 -11.71
C VAL A 181 12.91 -2.02 -11.64
N HIS A 182 14.08 -2.36 -11.11
CA HIS A 182 15.28 -1.52 -11.09
C HIS A 182 15.72 -1.08 -12.50
N THR A 183 15.66 -2.01 -13.45
CA THR A 183 15.96 -1.73 -14.87
C THR A 183 15.00 -0.70 -15.45
N TYR A 184 13.71 -0.76 -15.09
CA TYR A 184 12.71 0.21 -15.54
C TYR A 184 12.82 1.56 -14.83
N SER A 185 13.06 1.59 -13.51
CA SER A 185 13.15 2.82 -12.72
C SER A 185 14.50 3.55 -12.86
N GLY A 186 15.48 2.95 -13.52
CA GLY A 186 16.83 3.51 -13.65
C GLY A 186 17.56 3.61 -12.32
N THR A 187 17.22 2.75 -11.36
CA THR A 187 17.86 2.69 -10.03
C THR A 187 18.65 1.40 -9.94
N ARG A 188 19.98 1.47 -10.07
CA ARG A 188 20.91 0.41 -9.66
C ARG A 188 21.87 0.99 -8.63
#